data_AF-A0A945JWL3-F1
#
_entry.id   AF-A0A945JWL3-F1
#
_cell.length_a   1.000
_cell.length_b   1.000
_cell.length_c   1.000
_cell.angle_alpha   90.00
_cell.angle_beta   90.00
_cell.angle_gamma   90.00
#
_symmetry.space_group_name_H-M   'P 1'
#
loop_
_entity.id
_entity.type
_entity.pdbx_description
1 polymer ?
#
loop_
_entity_poly.entity_id
_entity_poly.type
_entity_poly.pdbx_seq_one_letter_code
_entity_poly.pdbx_strand_id
1 'polypeptide(L)'
;MVDAITFHNPENSFTIAQMHPDGAKSPVTLVGAMTLRPGESIEAEGEWVEHPKFGRQFKVERYVPAYPVTIEGIQRYLGSGMIPGIGPVMAERIVERFGAKALEIIDQHPRRLLQVEGLGRKRVKMIAEAWRQQRQLRDVMVFLQSHGVGTAHAVRIYQSYGDEAINTVRADPYALERD
;
A
#
# COMPACT_ATOMS: atom_id res chain seq x y z
N MET A 1 -0.45 5.37 -7.27
CA MET A 1 -0.11 5.81 -5.90
C MET A 1 -1.14 6.82 -5.38
N VAL A 2 -1.46 6.81 -4.09
CA VAL A 2 -2.33 7.79 -3.43
C VAL A 2 -1.55 9.09 -3.24
N ASP A 3 -2.06 10.20 -3.78
CA ASP A 3 -1.43 11.51 -3.65
C ASP A 3 -1.92 12.24 -2.39
N ALA A 4 -3.24 12.21 -2.16
CA ALA A 4 -3.87 12.92 -1.05
C ALA A 4 -5.16 12.24 -0.59
N ILE A 5 -5.51 12.46 0.67
CA ILE A 5 -6.80 12.09 1.25
C ILE A 5 -7.61 13.38 1.39
N THR A 6 -8.71 13.48 0.64
CA THR A 6 -9.62 14.63 0.68
C THR A 6 -10.53 14.55 1.89
N PHE A 7 -10.99 13.34 2.24
CA PHE A 7 -11.88 13.10 3.38
C PHE A 7 -11.69 11.68 3.89
N HIS A 8 -11.77 11.49 5.20
CA HIS A 8 -11.81 10.17 5.83
C HIS A 8 -12.76 10.23 7.03
N ASN A 9 -13.75 9.33 7.05
CA ASN A 9 -14.57 9.08 8.22
C ASN A 9 -14.01 7.84 8.97
N PRO A 10 -13.51 7.99 10.20
CA PRO A 10 -12.95 6.89 10.96
C PRO A 10 -13.99 5.86 11.44
N GLU A 11 -15.28 6.24 11.55
CA GLU A 11 -16.32 5.36 12.08
C GLU A 11 -16.70 4.24 11.09
N ASN A 12 -16.75 4.57 9.80
CA ASN A 12 -17.14 3.63 8.74
C ASN A 12 -16.07 3.44 7.66
N SER A 13 -14.87 3.99 7.88
CA SER A 13 -13.75 4.01 6.94
C SER A 13 -14.07 4.64 5.57
N PHE A 14 -15.16 5.40 5.43
CA PHE A 14 -15.47 6.06 4.18
C PHE A 14 -14.41 7.10 3.85
N THR A 15 -13.76 6.93 2.69
CA THR A 15 -12.61 7.73 2.28
C THR A 15 -12.83 8.26 0.88
N ILE A 16 -12.49 9.54 0.69
CA ILE A 16 -12.31 10.17 -0.62
C ILE A 16 -10.82 10.46 -0.76
N ALA A 17 -10.19 9.86 -1.77
CA ALA A 17 -8.76 10.02 -2.01
C ALA A 17 -8.48 10.38 -3.47
N GLN A 18 -7.39 11.11 -3.71
CA GLN A 18 -6.83 11.27 -5.04
C GLN A 18 -5.71 10.25 -5.21
N MET A 19 -5.77 9.49 -6.31
CA MET A 19 -4.70 8.60 -6.72
C MET A 19 -4.19 8.98 -8.11
N HIS A 20 -2.90 8.80 -8.35
CA HIS A 20 -2.31 8.82 -9.68
C HIS A 20 -2.01 7.38 -10.11
N PRO A 21 -2.83 6.77 -10.98
CA PRO A 21 -2.53 5.44 -11.52
C PRO A 21 -1.28 5.48 -12.41
N ASP A 22 -0.47 4.42 -12.37
CA ASP A 22 0.72 4.32 -13.21
C ASP A 22 0.35 4.45 -14.71
N GLY A 23 1.04 5.34 -15.43
CA GLY A 23 0.77 5.63 -16.84
C GLY A 23 -0.44 6.52 -17.12
N ALA A 24 -1.23 6.91 -16.12
CA ALA A 24 -2.32 7.86 -16.29
C ALA A 24 -1.79 9.31 -16.42
N LYS A 25 -2.47 10.12 -17.24
CA LYS A 25 -2.14 11.56 -17.41
C LYS A 25 -2.71 12.45 -16.32
N SER A 26 -3.72 11.97 -15.59
CA SER A 26 -4.47 12.75 -14.62
C SER A 26 -4.82 11.89 -13.41
N PRO A 27 -4.93 12.51 -12.22
CA PRO A 27 -5.36 11.79 -11.03
C PRO A 27 -6.82 11.34 -11.14
N VAL A 28 -7.14 10.30 -10.38
CA VAL A 28 -8.46 9.70 -10.26
C VAL A 28 -8.95 9.87 -8.83
N THR A 29 -10.22 10.27 -8.68
CA THR A 29 -10.88 10.32 -7.38
C THR A 29 -11.38 8.93 -6.99
N LEU A 30 -10.87 8.38 -5.90
CA LEU A 30 -11.37 7.17 -5.26
C LEU A 30 -12.44 7.51 -4.21
N VAL A 31 -13.50 6.72 -4.16
CA VAL A 31 -14.53 6.78 -3.11
C VAL A 31 -14.88 5.37 -2.61
N GLY A 32 -15.08 5.20 -1.32
CA GLY A 32 -15.44 3.90 -0.75
C GLY A 32 -14.91 3.70 0.67
N ALA A 33 -15.20 2.54 1.26
CA ALA A 33 -14.68 2.16 2.57
C ALA A 33 -13.22 1.70 2.43
N MET A 34 -12.28 2.59 2.77
CA MET A 34 -10.84 2.38 2.61
C MET A 34 -10.07 3.03 3.75
N THR A 35 -8.98 2.41 4.17
CA THR A 35 -7.97 3.06 5.03
C THR A 35 -6.67 3.14 4.24
N LEU A 36 -6.36 4.34 3.78
CA LEU A 36 -5.21 4.63 2.94
C LEU A 36 -4.32 5.68 3.63
N ARG A 37 -3.07 5.77 3.19
CA ARG A 37 -2.18 6.90 3.52
C ARG A 37 -1.65 7.55 2.24
N PRO A 38 -1.38 8.87 2.23
CA PRO A 38 -0.63 9.50 1.14
C PRO A 38 0.71 8.78 0.93
N GLY A 39 1.09 8.57 -0.33
CA GLY A 39 2.30 7.83 -0.70
C GLY A 39 2.13 6.31 -0.79
N GLU A 40 1.00 5.77 -0.34
CA GLU A 40 0.68 4.35 -0.47
C GLU A 40 0.33 3.99 -1.92
N SER A 41 0.81 2.85 -2.40
CA SER A 41 0.43 2.32 -3.71
C SER A 41 -0.54 1.16 -3.53
N ILE A 42 -1.63 1.18 -4.27
CA ILE A 42 -2.69 0.19 -4.22
C ILE A 42 -3.11 -0.22 -5.62
N GLU A 43 -3.60 -1.45 -5.73
CA GLU A 43 -4.45 -1.93 -6.82
C GLU A 43 -5.88 -1.91 -6.30
N ALA A 44 -6.79 -1.33 -7.07
CA ALA A 44 -8.19 -1.19 -6.68
C ALA A 44 -9.12 -1.73 -7.79
N GLU A 45 -10.16 -2.42 -7.37
CA GLU A 45 -11.23 -2.95 -8.20
C GLU A 45 -12.56 -2.31 -7.78
N GLY A 46 -13.44 -2.10 -8.75
CA GLY A 46 -14.73 -1.47 -8.55
C GLY A 46 -15.27 -0.86 -9.83
N GLU A 47 -16.08 0.18 -9.68
CA GLU A 47 -16.86 0.76 -10.78
C GLU A 47 -16.67 2.26 -10.93
N TRP A 48 -16.78 2.75 -12.16
CA TRP A 48 -16.84 4.18 -12.42
C TRP A 48 -18.25 4.69 -12.17
N VAL A 49 -18.36 5.75 -11.37
CA VAL A 49 -19.62 6.41 -11.03
C VAL A 49 -19.55 7.91 -11.36
N GLU A 50 -20.70 8.51 -11.65
CA GLU A 50 -20.81 9.95 -11.92
C GLU A 50 -21.51 10.64 -10.75
N HIS A 51 -20.81 11.55 -10.06
CA HIS A 51 -21.39 12.33 -8.98
C HIS A 51 -21.92 13.68 -9.52
N PRO A 52 -23.20 14.06 -9.28
CA PRO A 52 -23.81 15.25 -9.88
C PRO A 52 -23.05 16.56 -9.70
N LYS A 53 -22.31 16.70 -8.58
CA LYS A 53 -21.51 17.89 -8.25
C LYS A 53 -20.01 17.74 -8.50
N PHE A 54 -19.49 16.52 -8.42
CA PHE A 54 -18.04 16.28 -8.33
C PHE A 54 -17.49 15.55 -9.56
N GLY A 55 -18.37 15.19 -10.49
CA GLY A 55 -18.01 14.51 -11.71
C GLY A 55 -17.69 13.03 -11.49
N ARG A 56 -16.89 12.49 -12.41
CA ARG A 56 -16.49 11.08 -12.45
C ARG A 56 -15.58 10.69 -11.27
N GLN A 57 -15.96 9.61 -10.60
CA GLN A 57 -15.24 9.00 -9.48
C GLN A 57 -15.12 7.48 -9.69
N PHE A 58 -14.12 6.87 -9.08
CA PHE A 58 -13.97 5.42 -9.04
C PHE A 58 -14.42 4.92 -7.66
N LYS A 59 -15.54 4.22 -7.62
CA LYS A 59 -16.08 3.61 -6.42
C LYS A 59 -15.35 2.29 -6.18
N VAL A 60 -14.55 2.25 -5.12
CA VAL A 60 -13.71 1.11 -4.76
C VAL A 60 -14.56 0.09 -4.01
N GLU A 61 -14.55 -1.14 -4.51
CA GLU A 61 -15.14 -2.31 -3.86
C GLU A 61 -14.07 -3.15 -3.16
N ARG A 62 -12.92 -3.33 -3.83
CA ARG A 62 -11.76 -4.06 -3.34
C ARG A 62 -10.47 -3.30 -3.59
N TYR A 63 -9.53 -3.38 -2.66
CA TYR A 63 -8.17 -2.91 -2.93
C TYR A 63 -7.14 -3.68 -2.12
N VAL A 64 -5.94 -3.79 -2.66
CA VAL A 64 -4.77 -4.35 -1.97
C VAL A 64 -3.57 -3.43 -2.15
N PRO A 65 -2.61 -3.41 -1.23
CA PRO A 65 -1.34 -2.75 -1.48
C PRO A 65 -0.68 -3.33 -2.73
N ALA A 66 -0.17 -2.44 -3.55
CA ALA A 66 0.52 -2.78 -4.76
C ALA A 66 1.91 -2.14 -4.77
N TYR A 67 2.83 -2.82 -5.42
CA TYR A 67 4.16 -2.30 -5.63
C TYR A 67 4.25 -1.78 -7.08
N PRO A 68 4.74 -0.55 -7.28
CA PRO A 68 4.89 -0.03 -8.63
C PRO A 68 5.92 -0.85 -9.40
N VAL A 69 5.69 -1.00 -10.71
CA VAL A 69 6.57 -1.74 -11.61
C VAL A 69 7.39 -0.83 -12.53
N THR A 70 7.02 0.45 -12.59
CA THR A 70 7.74 1.46 -13.36
C THR A 70 8.88 2.05 -12.54
N ILE A 71 9.98 2.43 -13.19
CA ILE A 71 11.14 3.07 -12.52
C ILE A 71 10.71 4.32 -11.75
N GLU A 72 9.90 5.17 -12.39
CA GLU A 72 9.36 6.40 -11.79
C GLU A 72 8.44 6.11 -10.61
N GLY A 73 7.56 5.12 -10.74
CA GLY A 73 6.69 4.68 -9.66
C GLY A 73 7.48 4.11 -8.48
N ILE A 74 8.50 3.29 -8.74
CA ILE A 74 9.42 2.75 -7.72
C ILE A 74 10.11 3.89 -6.98
N GLN A 75 10.67 4.87 -7.68
CA GLN A 75 11.33 6.01 -7.04
C GLN A 75 10.35 6.81 -6.19
N ARG A 76 9.15 7.11 -6.70
CA ARG A 76 8.09 7.82 -5.95
C ARG A 76 7.68 7.06 -4.70
N TYR A 77 7.47 5.75 -4.80
CA TYR A 77 7.06 4.90 -3.69
C TYR A 77 8.14 4.79 -2.62
N LEU A 78 9.39 4.54 -3.02
CA LEU A 78 10.52 4.49 -2.08
C LEU A 78 10.73 5.83 -1.38
N GLY A 79 10.52 6.94 -2.10
CA GLY A 79 10.66 8.31 -1.58
C GLY A 79 9.46 8.84 -0.81
N SER A 80 8.34 8.12 -0.76
CA SER A 80 7.08 8.60 -0.19
C SER A 80 7.05 8.62 1.34
N GLY A 81 8.09 8.08 1.98
CA GLY A 81 8.15 7.93 3.44
C GLY A 81 7.49 6.65 3.96
N MET A 82 6.92 5.82 3.08
CA MET A 82 6.36 4.51 3.44
C MET A 82 7.42 3.53 3.97
N ILE A 83 8.69 3.69 3.57
CA ILE A 83 9.81 2.89 4.08
C ILE A 83 10.71 3.78 4.95
N PRO A 84 10.71 3.59 6.27
CA PRO A 84 11.60 4.31 7.18
C PRO A 84 13.05 4.22 6.73
N GLY A 85 13.70 5.38 6.68
CA GLY A 85 15.08 5.47 6.20
C GLY A 85 15.22 5.60 4.70
N ILE A 86 14.15 5.69 3.90
CA ILE A 86 14.25 6.09 2.49
C ILE A 86 13.47 7.39 2.29
N GLY A 87 14.21 8.47 2.02
CA GLY A 87 13.64 9.74 1.56
C GLY A 87 13.91 9.93 0.07
N PRO A 88 13.41 11.01 -0.56
CA PRO A 88 13.48 11.21 -2.01
C PRO A 88 14.88 11.05 -2.62
N VAL A 89 15.91 11.65 -2.00
CA VAL A 89 17.31 11.55 -2.46
C VAL A 89 17.83 10.11 -2.38
N MET A 90 17.44 9.36 -1.35
CA MET A 90 17.88 7.98 -1.20
C MET A 90 17.14 7.05 -2.17
N ALA A 91 15.85 7.33 -2.43
CA ALA A 91 15.07 6.60 -3.41
C ALA A 91 15.68 6.75 -4.82
N GLU A 92 16.06 7.97 -5.20
CA GLU A 92 16.78 8.25 -6.45
C GLU A 92 18.05 7.40 -6.55
N ARG A 93 18.96 7.45 -5.57
CA ARG A 93 20.20 6.67 -5.56
C ARG A 93 19.97 5.15 -5.65
N ILE A 94 18.95 4.64 -4.96
CA ILE A 94 18.58 3.22 -5.00
C ILE A 94 18.14 2.83 -6.42
N VAL A 95 17.31 3.66 -7.05
CA VAL A 95 16.77 3.42 -8.39
C VAL A 95 17.84 3.62 -9.46
N GLU A 96 18.73 4.60 -9.34
CA GLU A 96 19.90 4.74 -10.20
C GLU A 96 20.78 3.48 -10.18
N ARG A 97 20.94 2.87 -9.00
CA ARG A 97 21.78 1.67 -8.84
C ARG A 97 21.12 0.38 -9.31
N PHE A 98 19.82 0.20 -9.06
CA PHE A 98 19.14 -1.08 -9.26
C PHE A 98 18.00 -1.05 -10.30
N GLY A 99 17.61 0.14 -10.76
CA GLY A 99 16.52 0.33 -11.72
C GLY A 99 15.22 -0.31 -11.27
N ALA A 100 14.54 -0.95 -12.22
CA ALA A 100 13.30 -1.69 -11.98
C ALA A 100 13.44 -2.86 -10.98
N LYS A 101 14.67 -3.29 -10.66
CA LYS A 101 14.93 -4.36 -9.69
C LYS A 101 15.03 -3.86 -8.25
N ALA A 102 14.91 -2.55 -7.99
CA ALA A 102 15.12 -1.99 -6.66
C ALA A 102 14.25 -2.67 -5.57
N LEU A 103 12.97 -2.89 -5.85
CA LEU A 103 12.06 -3.54 -4.89
C LEU A 103 12.42 -5.01 -4.66
N GLU A 104 12.75 -5.74 -5.73
CA GLU A 104 13.25 -7.13 -5.65
C GLU A 104 14.54 -7.22 -4.81
N ILE A 105 15.47 -6.27 -4.99
CA ILE A 105 16.69 -6.20 -4.20
C ILE A 105 16.40 -5.95 -2.73
N ILE A 106 15.46 -5.05 -2.40
CA ILE A 106 15.06 -4.81 -1.01
C ILE A 106 14.45 -6.07 -0.40
N ASP A 107 13.64 -6.80 -1.17
CA ASP A 107 12.94 -8.01 -0.72
C ASP A 107 13.88 -9.21 -0.52
N GLN A 108 14.64 -9.56 -1.56
CA GLN A 108 15.37 -10.83 -1.63
C GLN A 108 16.85 -10.68 -1.26
N HIS A 109 17.42 -9.51 -1.51
CA HIS A 109 18.87 -9.27 -1.38
C HIS A 109 19.20 -7.96 -0.66
N PRO A 110 18.60 -7.64 0.51
CA PRO A 110 18.70 -6.32 1.12
C PRO A 110 20.14 -5.90 1.42
N ARG A 111 21.07 -6.85 1.64
CA ARG A 111 22.50 -6.56 1.81
C ARG A 111 23.12 -5.83 0.62
N ARG A 112 22.58 -5.98 -0.59
CA ARG A 112 23.06 -5.25 -1.78
C ARG A 112 22.81 -3.75 -1.67
N LEU A 113 21.88 -3.30 -0.85
CA LEU A 113 21.69 -1.87 -0.55
C LEU A 113 22.95 -1.21 0.03
N LEU A 114 23.89 -1.97 0.61
CA LEU A 114 25.19 -1.45 1.04
C LEU A 114 26.06 -0.92 -0.11
N GLN A 115 25.71 -1.24 -1.36
CA GLN A 115 26.37 -0.70 -2.56
C GLN A 115 25.88 0.71 -2.90
N VAL A 116 24.83 1.21 -2.23
CA VAL A 116 24.30 2.56 -2.43
C VAL A 116 24.94 3.50 -1.43
N GLU A 117 25.54 4.58 -1.93
CA GLU A 117 26.19 5.57 -1.10
C GLU A 117 25.20 6.20 -0.09
N GLY A 118 25.56 6.17 1.20
CA GLY A 118 24.73 6.67 2.29
C GLY A 118 23.82 5.62 2.96
N LEU A 119 23.81 4.37 2.48
CA LEU A 119 23.14 3.25 3.15
C LEU A 119 24.14 2.39 3.95
N GLY A 120 24.24 2.69 5.24
CA GLY A 120 24.98 1.85 6.21
C GLY A 120 24.17 0.64 6.71
N ARG A 121 24.86 -0.33 7.33
CA ARG A 121 24.28 -1.59 7.85
C ARG A 121 23.02 -1.39 8.70
N LYS A 122 23.02 -0.40 9.61
CA LYS A 122 21.87 -0.10 10.49
C LYS A 122 20.64 0.29 9.68
N ARG A 123 20.81 1.14 8.67
CA ARG A 123 19.73 1.65 7.81
C ARG A 123 19.21 0.55 6.89
N VAL A 124 20.10 -0.25 6.32
CA VAL A 124 19.72 -1.43 5.52
C VAL A 124 18.88 -2.42 6.32
N LYS A 125 19.26 -2.70 7.58
CA LYS A 125 18.46 -3.59 8.45
C LYS A 125 17.06 -3.04 8.69
N MET A 126 16.94 -1.74 8.98
CA MET A 126 15.66 -1.05 9.18
C MET A 126 14.78 -1.12 7.93
N ILE A 127 15.35 -0.84 6.75
CA ILE A 127 14.65 -0.91 5.47
C ILE A 127 14.11 -2.33 5.23
N ALA A 128 14.95 -3.35 5.42
CA ALA A 128 14.55 -4.74 5.20
C ALA A 128 13.43 -5.21 6.15
N GLU A 129 13.47 -4.76 7.40
CA GLU A 129 12.44 -5.07 8.40
C GLU A 129 11.12 -4.39 8.07
N ALA A 130 11.13 -3.10 7.73
CA ALA A 130 9.94 -2.37 7.32
C ALA A 130 9.33 -2.95 6.03
N TRP A 131 10.17 -3.32 5.07
CA TRP A 131 9.73 -3.97 3.83
C TRP A 131 9.02 -5.29 4.11
N ARG A 132 9.61 -6.14 4.97
CA ARG A 132 9.03 -7.42 5.37
C ARG A 132 7.65 -7.25 6.00
N GLN A 133 7.50 -6.28 6.91
CA GLN A 133 6.21 -5.99 7.54
C GLN A 133 5.15 -5.56 6.52
N GLN A 134 5.50 -4.70 5.57
CA GLN A 134 4.58 -4.30 4.50
C GLN A 134 4.16 -5.47 3.61
N ARG A 135 5.11 -6.37 3.28
CA ARG A 135 4.81 -7.58 2.51
C ARG A 135 3.85 -8.50 3.26
N GLN A 136 4.09 -8.72 4.55
CA GLN A 136 3.21 -9.52 5.40
C GLN A 136 1.79 -8.92 5.45
N LEU A 137 1.67 -7.61 5.64
CA LEU A 137 0.39 -6.91 5.58
C LEU A 137 -0.34 -7.14 4.26
N ARG A 138 0.36 -7.00 3.13
CA ARG A 138 -0.21 -7.27 1.81
C ARG A 138 -0.70 -8.72 1.68
N ASP A 139 0.12 -9.68 2.10
CA ASP A 139 -0.22 -11.11 2.03
C ASP A 139 -1.46 -11.45 2.88
N VAL A 140 -1.59 -10.84 4.06
CA VAL A 140 -2.81 -10.92 4.90
C VAL A 140 -4.01 -10.37 4.13
N MET A 141 -3.93 -9.15 3.60
CA MET A 141 -5.07 -8.53 2.89
C MET A 141 -5.51 -9.33 1.67
N VAL A 142 -4.56 -9.83 0.87
CA VAL A 142 -4.84 -10.69 -0.29
C VAL A 142 -5.51 -11.98 0.18
N PHE A 143 -5.00 -12.61 1.25
CA PHE A 143 -5.58 -13.83 1.81
C PHE A 143 -7.04 -13.60 2.26
N LEU A 144 -7.30 -12.55 3.05
CA LEU A 144 -8.65 -12.23 3.54
C LEU A 144 -9.63 -11.99 2.39
N GLN A 145 -9.25 -11.17 1.41
CA GLN A 145 -10.12 -10.88 0.28
C GLN A 145 -10.36 -12.11 -0.62
N SER A 146 -9.36 -12.99 -0.77
CA SER A 146 -9.53 -14.26 -1.50
C SER A 146 -10.51 -15.23 -0.83
N HIS A 147 -10.75 -15.07 0.48
CA HIS A 147 -11.73 -15.85 1.25
C HIS A 147 -13.08 -15.13 1.40
N GLY A 148 -13.32 -14.08 0.60
CA GLY A 148 -14.59 -13.37 0.58
C GLY A 148 -14.77 -12.32 1.66
N VAL A 149 -13.74 -12.04 2.46
CA VAL A 149 -13.79 -10.97 3.45
C VAL A 149 -13.78 -9.62 2.74
N GLY A 150 -14.84 -8.85 2.93
CA GLY A 150 -14.96 -7.50 2.35
C GLY A 150 -13.84 -6.58 2.85
N THR A 151 -13.42 -5.65 2.00
CA THR A 151 -12.28 -4.74 2.21
C THR A 151 -12.30 -4.02 3.56
N ALA A 152 -13.43 -3.42 3.92
CA ALA A 152 -13.59 -2.71 5.18
C ALA A 152 -13.46 -3.64 6.40
N HIS A 153 -13.84 -4.91 6.25
CA HIS A 153 -13.68 -5.90 7.30
C HIS A 153 -12.23 -6.39 7.36
N ALA A 154 -11.60 -6.69 6.21
CA ALA A 154 -10.20 -7.10 6.12
C ALA A 154 -9.24 -6.07 6.77
N VAL A 155 -9.49 -4.79 6.54
CA VAL A 155 -8.76 -3.69 7.19
C VAL A 155 -8.93 -3.71 8.71
N ARG A 156 -10.16 -3.88 9.22
CA ARG A 156 -10.44 -3.99 10.67
C ARG A 156 -9.78 -5.22 11.29
N ILE A 157 -9.86 -6.38 10.63
CA ILE A 157 -9.18 -7.60 11.10
C ILE A 157 -7.69 -7.34 11.27
N TYR A 158 -7.05 -6.74 10.27
CA TYR A 158 -5.63 -6.44 10.34
C TYR A 158 -5.31 -5.41 11.45
N GLN A 159 -6.13 -4.38 11.63
CA GLN A 159 -5.93 -3.40 12.70
C GLN A 159 -6.07 -4.02 14.09
N SER A 160 -6.97 -4.99 14.27
CA SER A 160 -7.21 -5.66 15.56
C SER A 160 -6.18 -6.75 15.88
N TYR A 161 -5.78 -7.55 14.89
CA TYR A 161 -4.99 -8.76 15.12
C TYR A 161 -3.56 -8.71 14.55
N GLY A 162 -3.23 -7.69 13.75
CA GLY A 162 -1.91 -7.55 13.12
C GLY A 162 -1.51 -8.82 12.37
N ASP A 163 -0.34 -9.37 12.74
CA ASP A 163 0.21 -10.58 12.13
C ASP A 163 -0.61 -11.86 12.43
N GLU A 164 -1.44 -11.86 13.48
CA GLU A 164 -2.31 -13.00 13.83
C GLU A 164 -3.60 -13.07 13.00
N ALA A 165 -3.90 -12.02 12.22
CA ALA A 165 -5.12 -11.89 11.43
C ALA A 165 -5.42 -13.12 10.54
N ILE A 166 -4.39 -13.70 9.91
CA ILE A 166 -4.55 -14.90 9.07
C ILE A 166 -5.02 -16.10 9.90
N ASN A 167 -4.41 -16.31 11.08
CA ASN A 167 -4.74 -17.45 11.93
C ASN A 167 -6.14 -17.30 12.53
N THR A 168 -6.49 -16.09 12.97
CA THR A 168 -7.83 -15.76 13.47
C THR A 168 -8.90 -16.03 12.42
N VAL A 169 -8.70 -15.57 11.18
CA VAL A 169 -9.69 -15.75 10.10
C VAL A 169 -9.76 -17.18 9.60
N ARG A 170 -8.65 -17.93 9.62
CA ARG A 170 -8.68 -19.38 9.34
C ARG A 170 -9.45 -20.16 10.40
N ALA A 171 -9.37 -19.74 11.65
CA ALA A 171 -10.06 -20.40 12.76
C ALA A 171 -11.55 -20.03 12.79
N ASP A 172 -11.87 -18.76 12.55
CA ASP A 172 -13.24 -18.26 12.50
C ASP A 172 -13.33 -17.03 11.56
N PRO A 173 -13.79 -17.21 10.30
CA PRO A 173 -13.96 -16.12 9.35
C PRO A 173 -14.94 -15.02 9.78
N TYR A 174 -15.77 -15.30 10.79
CA TYR A 174 -16.83 -14.42 11.29
C TYR A 174 -16.54 -13.88 12.70
N ALA A 175 -15.33 -14.09 13.24
CA ALA A 175 -14.99 -13.72 14.63
C ALA A 175 -15.34 -12.25 14.97
N LEU A 176 -15.24 -11.34 13.99
CA LEU A 176 -15.54 -9.91 14.14
C LEU A 176 -16.98 -9.51 13.76
N GLU A 177 -17.84 -10.43 13.31
CA GLU A 177 -19.28 -10.16 13.19
C GLU A 177 -20.03 -10.39 14.52
N ARG A 178 -19.35 -10.98 15.52
CA ARG A 178 -19.92 -11.31 16.83
C ARG A 178 -19.60 -10.33 17.96
N ASP A 179 -18.72 -9.36 17.71
CA ASP A 179 -18.31 -8.30 18.65
C ASP A 179 -18.78 -6.91 18.17
#